data_AF-A0AAI8H5H3-F1
#
_entry.id   AF-A0AAI8H5H3-F1
#
_cell.length_a   1.000
_cell.length_b   1.000
_cell.length_c   1.000
_cell.angle_alpha   90.00
_cell.angle_beta   90.00
_cell.angle_gamma   90.00
#
_symmetry.space_group_name_H-M   'P 1'
#
loop_
_entity.id
_entity.type
_entity.pdbx_description
1 polymer ?
#
loop_
_entity_poly.entity_id
_entity_poly.type
_entity_poly.pdbx_seq_one_letter_code
_entity_poly.pdbx_strand_id
1 'polypeptide(L)'
;MSFSHSSLSAQVKSHLTFLPEEIRQKILEHLHSVIHYEPVIGIMGKSGTGKSSLCNAIFQSRICATHPLNGCTRQAHRLTLQFGERRMTLVDLPGIGETPQHDQEYRTLYRQLLPELDLIIWILRADERAYAADIAMHQFLLNEGADPSRFLFVLSHADRVFPAEEWNATEKCPSRQQSLSLATV
;
A
#
# COMPACT_ATOMS: atom_id res chain seq x y z
N MET A 1 21.43 -14.54 -17.21
CA MET A 1 20.82 -15.87 -17.39
C MET A 1 19.42 -15.81 -16.80
N SER A 2 18.41 -15.74 -17.66
CA SER A 2 17.00 -15.73 -17.28
C SER A 2 16.56 -17.16 -16.99
N PHE A 3 16.43 -17.52 -15.72
CA PHE A 3 15.83 -18.79 -15.32
C PHE A 3 14.33 -18.72 -15.58
N SER A 4 13.83 -19.49 -16.54
CA SER A 4 12.39 -19.65 -16.74
C SER A 4 11.79 -20.51 -15.61
N HIS A 5 10.64 -20.08 -15.06
CA HIS A 5 9.91 -20.78 -13.99
C HIS A 5 9.56 -22.25 -14.29
N SER A 6 9.51 -22.66 -15.56
CA SER A 6 9.35 -24.06 -15.95
C SER A 6 10.53 -24.94 -15.54
N SER A 7 11.75 -24.40 -15.49
CA SER A 7 12.95 -25.16 -15.11
C SER A 7 13.03 -25.42 -13.60
N LEU A 8 12.64 -24.42 -12.79
CA LEU A 8 12.72 -24.49 -11.33
C LEU A 8 11.65 -25.43 -10.76
N SER A 9 10.42 -25.37 -11.29
CA SER A 9 9.36 -26.32 -10.94
C SER A 9 9.66 -27.75 -11.38
N ALA A 10 10.32 -27.94 -12.54
CA ALA A 10 10.75 -29.26 -13.01
C ALA A 10 11.88 -29.86 -12.17
N GLN A 11 12.88 -29.05 -11.77
CA GLN A 11 13.95 -29.48 -10.86
C GLN A 11 13.41 -29.81 -9.45
N VAL A 12 12.54 -28.97 -8.89
CA VAL A 12 11.94 -29.27 -7.58
C VAL A 12 11.10 -30.55 -7.65
N LYS A 13 10.32 -30.75 -8.72
CA LYS A 13 9.56 -31.98 -8.93
C LYS A 13 10.44 -33.23 -8.99
N SER A 14 11.59 -33.18 -9.68
CA SER A 14 12.49 -34.33 -9.79
C SER A 14 13.09 -34.72 -8.43
N HIS A 15 13.40 -33.73 -7.58
CA HIS A 15 13.90 -33.96 -6.23
C HIS A 15 12.84 -34.44 -5.24
N LEU A 16 11.54 -34.26 -5.51
CA LEU A 16 10.45 -34.72 -4.64
C LEU A 16 9.84 -36.07 -5.08
N THR A 17 10.44 -36.74 -6.06
CA THR A 17 9.94 -38.03 -6.60
C THR A 17 9.94 -39.16 -5.57
N PHE A 18 10.84 -39.09 -4.58
CA PHE A 18 10.94 -40.09 -3.50
C PHE A 18 9.81 -40.01 -2.46
N LEU A 19 9.01 -38.94 -2.47
CA LEU A 19 7.89 -38.75 -1.55
C LEU A 19 6.59 -39.34 -2.13
N PRO A 20 5.65 -39.77 -1.25
CA PRO A 20 4.27 -40.07 -1.66
C PRO A 20 3.63 -38.89 -2.40
N GLU A 21 2.80 -39.20 -3.41
CA GLU A 21 2.18 -38.18 -4.29
C GLU A 21 1.44 -37.10 -3.49
N GLU A 22 0.68 -37.49 -2.47
CA GLU A 22 -0.08 -36.55 -1.62
C GLU A 22 0.83 -35.53 -0.91
N ILE A 23 1.99 -35.96 -0.43
CA ILE A 23 2.95 -35.08 0.26
C ILE A 23 3.66 -34.20 -0.75
N ARG A 24 4.09 -34.76 -1.89
CA ARG A 24 4.71 -34.02 -2.99
C ARG A 24 3.78 -32.90 -3.48
N GLN A 25 2.50 -33.21 -3.68
CA GLN A 25 1.53 -32.25 -4.18
C GLN A 25 1.31 -31.10 -3.18
N LYS A 26 1.16 -31.41 -1.88
CA LYS A 26 1.07 -30.38 -0.83
C LYS A 26 2.30 -29.48 -0.76
N ILE A 27 3.50 -30.05 -0.88
CA ILE A 27 4.76 -29.28 -0.87
C ILE A 27 4.83 -28.37 -2.09
N LEU A 28 4.49 -28.87 -3.27
CA LEU A 28 4.52 -28.09 -4.51
C LEU A 28 3.49 -26.96 -4.49
N GLU A 29 2.29 -27.21 -3.98
CA GLU A 29 1.26 -26.19 -3.80
C GLU A 29 1.72 -25.10 -2.83
N HIS A 30 2.35 -25.49 -1.72
CA HIS A 30 2.90 -24.54 -0.76
C HIS A 30 4.09 -23.74 -1.32
N LEU A 31 4.99 -24.38 -2.05
CA LEU A 31 6.09 -23.69 -2.73
C LEU A 31 5.56 -22.72 -3.79
N HIS A 32 4.57 -23.15 -4.56
CA HIS A 32 3.93 -22.29 -5.56
C HIS A 32 3.25 -21.09 -4.89
N SER A 33 2.52 -21.28 -3.79
CA SER A 33 1.88 -20.17 -3.09
C SER A 33 2.88 -19.17 -2.49
N VAL A 34 4.03 -19.65 -2.01
CA VAL A 34 5.10 -18.78 -1.48
C VAL A 34 5.85 -18.06 -2.59
N ILE A 35 6.18 -18.74 -3.70
CA ILE A 35 6.91 -18.15 -4.83
C ILE A 35 6.05 -17.14 -5.59
N HIS A 36 4.75 -17.41 -5.71
CA HIS A 36 3.78 -16.57 -6.42
C HIS A 36 2.90 -15.73 -5.49
N TYR A 37 3.37 -15.48 -4.26
CA TYR A 37 2.68 -14.59 -3.34
C TYR A 37 2.66 -13.15 -3.90
N GLU A 38 1.50 -12.52 -3.83
CA GLU A 38 1.25 -11.18 -4.36
C GLU A 38 0.78 -10.26 -3.25
N PRO A 39 1.65 -9.38 -2.73
CA PRO A 39 1.27 -8.48 -1.66
C PRO A 39 0.13 -7.55 -2.08
N VAL A 40 -0.82 -7.35 -1.18
CA VAL A 40 -1.91 -6.38 -1.32
C VAL A 40 -1.70 -5.26 -0.32
N ILE A 41 -1.53 -4.05 -0.83
CA ILE A 41 -1.21 -2.86 -0.04
C ILE A 41 -2.39 -1.89 -0.13
N GLY A 42 -3.00 -1.55 1.00
CA GLY A 42 -4.07 -0.55 1.07
C GLY A 42 -3.50 0.84 1.30
N ILE A 43 -4.01 1.83 0.58
CA ILE A 43 -3.65 3.24 0.77
C ILE A 43 -4.84 3.96 1.40
N MET A 44 -4.65 4.43 2.63
CA MET A 44 -5.68 5.03 3.48
C MET A 44 -5.24 6.41 3.99
N GLY A 45 -6.20 7.17 4.55
CA GLY A 45 -5.98 8.50 5.09
C GLY A 45 -7.07 9.48 4.68
N LYS A 46 -7.10 10.64 5.32
CA LYS A 46 -8.12 11.69 5.09
C LYS A 46 -8.25 12.10 3.62
N SER A 47 -9.42 12.59 3.20
CA SER A 47 -9.63 13.13 1.85
C SER A 47 -8.69 14.31 1.57
N GLY A 48 -8.16 14.41 0.35
CA GLY A 48 -7.21 15.46 -0.03
C GLY A 48 -5.76 15.30 0.50
N THR A 49 -5.41 14.20 1.18
CA THR A 49 -4.05 13.94 1.68
C THR A 49 -3.03 13.54 0.61
N GLY A 50 -3.47 13.29 -0.62
CA GLY A 50 -2.58 12.90 -1.73
C GLY A 50 -2.49 11.39 -2.00
N LYS A 51 -3.43 10.56 -1.51
CA LYS A 51 -3.52 9.11 -1.79
C LYS A 51 -3.40 8.77 -3.27
N SER A 52 -4.33 9.27 -4.10
CA SER A 52 -4.31 9.00 -5.53
C SER A 52 -3.08 9.59 -6.23
N SER A 53 -2.53 10.71 -5.73
CA SER A 53 -1.26 11.25 -6.22
C SER A 53 -0.08 10.33 -5.93
N LEU A 54 0.00 9.76 -4.72
CA LEU A 54 1.00 8.77 -4.34
C LEU A 54 0.84 7.50 -5.17
N CYS A 55 -0.38 6.98 -5.30
CA CYS A 55 -0.70 5.89 -6.20
C CYS A 55 -0.12 6.16 -7.59
N ASN A 56 -0.53 7.26 -8.21
CA ASN A 56 -0.10 7.64 -9.56
C ASN A 56 1.43 7.77 -9.67
N ALA A 57 2.11 8.35 -8.67
CA ALA A 57 3.56 8.44 -8.66
C ALA A 57 4.24 7.06 -8.61
N ILE A 58 3.69 6.12 -7.84
CA ILE A 58 4.17 4.74 -7.80
C ILE A 58 3.90 4.04 -9.15
N PHE A 59 2.71 4.20 -9.73
CA PHE A 59 2.34 3.61 -11.02
C PHE A 59 3.24 4.09 -12.15
N GLN A 60 3.42 5.40 -12.31
CA GLN A 60 4.22 5.98 -13.40
C GLN A 60 5.66 5.48 -13.44
N SER A 61 6.17 4.89 -12.35
CA SER A 61 7.53 4.38 -12.30
C SER A 61 7.74 3.08 -13.09
N ARG A 62 6.76 2.15 -13.19
CA ARG A 62 6.81 0.90 -13.99
C ARG A 62 5.40 0.31 -14.22
N ILE A 63 4.86 0.34 -15.45
CA ILE A 63 3.49 -0.16 -15.72
C ILE A 63 3.48 -1.34 -16.70
N CYS A 64 2.85 -2.43 -16.27
CA CYS A 64 2.07 -3.33 -17.11
C CYS A 64 0.59 -2.92 -16.95
N ALA A 65 -0.15 -2.81 -18.06
CA ALA A 65 -1.36 -1.98 -18.18
C ALA A 65 -2.46 -2.24 -17.12
N THR A 66 -2.84 -1.19 -16.36
CA THR A 66 -4.10 -1.12 -15.60
C THR A 66 -4.71 0.28 -15.65
N HIS A 67 -6.04 0.35 -15.46
CA HIS A 67 -6.93 1.50 -15.65
C HIS A 67 -6.46 2.83 -14.99
N PRO A 68 -6.69 3.99 -15.63
CA PRO A 68 -6.42 5.30 -15.02
C PRO A 68 -7.33 5.56 -13.81
N LEU A 69 -6.73 6.05 -12.72
CA LEU A 69 -7.44 6.49 -11.53
C LEU A 69 -8.11 7.85 -11.79
N ASN A 70 -9.44 7.89 -11.81
CA ASN A 70 -10.21 9.13 -11.90
C ASN A 70 -10.34 9.77 -10.50
N GLY A 71 -10.20 11.09 -10.42
CA GLY A 71 -9.95 11.87 -9.19
C GLY A 71 -11.03 11.96 -8.12
N CYS A 72 -11.90 10.95 -7.96
CA CYS A 72 -12.82 10.81 -6.83
C CYS A 72 -13.03 9.32 -6.51
N THR A 73 -12.15 8.78 -5.67
CA THR A 73 -12.21 7.39 -5.19
C THR A 73 -13.34 7.26 -4.17
N ARG A 74 -14.58 7.02 -4.60
CA ARG A 74 -15.69 6.61 -3.68
C ARG A 74 -15.79 5.09 -3.52
N GLN A 75 -15.07 4.35 -4.36
CA GLN A 75 -14.97 2.89 -4.33
C GLN A 75 -13.49 2.51 -4.23
N ALA A 76 -13.18 1.37 -3.64
CA ALA A 76 -11.80 0.89 -3.61
C ALA A 76 -11.32 0.57 -5.04
N HIS A 77 -10.23 1.18 -5.48
CA HIS A 77 -9.63 0.92 -6.78
C HIS A 77 -8.40 0.04 -6.63
N ARG A 78 -8.43 -1.15 -7.24
CA ARG A 78 -7.31 -2.09 -7.23
C ARG A 78 -6.47 -1.92 -8.47
N LEU A 79 -5.16 -1.90 -8.28
CA LEU A 79 -4.18 -1.65 -9.32
C LEU A 79 -3.01 -2.60 -9.13
N THR A 80 -2.74 -3.42 -10.14
CA THR A 80 -1.71 -4.45 -10.06
C THR A 80 -0.45 -3.99 -10.78
N LEU A 81 0.65 -3.93 -10.04
CA LEU A 81 1.98 -3.65 -10.55
C LEU A 81 2.71 -4.97 -10.81
N GLN A 82 3.42 -5.04 -11.94
CA GLN A 82 4.24 -6.19 -12.29
C GLN A 82 5.71 -5.78 -12.46
N PHE A 83 6.59 -6.47 -11.73
CA PHE A 83 8.03 -6.28 -11.76
C PHE A 83 8.70 -7.60 -12.15
N GLY A 84 8.89 -7.80 -13.46
CA GLY A 84 9.31 -9.10 -13.99
C GLY A 84 8.22 -10.15 -13.75
N GLU A 85 8.53 -11.19 -12.99
CA GLU A 85 7.58 -12.27 -12.66
C GLU A 85 6.83 -12.04 -11.33
N ARG A 86 7.21 -11.02 -10.55
CA ARG A 86 6.54 -10.67 -9.30
C ARG A 86 5.42 -9.67 -9.53
N ARG A 87 4.30 -9.84 -8.83
CA ARG A 87 3.16 -8.92 -8.85
C ARG A 87 2.88 -8.39 -7.45
N MET A 88 2.33 -7.18 -7.38
CA MET A 88 1.78 -6.59 -6.16
C MET A 88 0.52 -5.82 -6.53
N THR A 89 -0.43 -5.70 -5.60
CA THR A 89 -1.66 -4.93 -5.82
C THR A 89 -1.72 -3.77 -4.84
N LEU A 90 -1.87 -2.55 -5.34
CA LEU A 90 -2.25 -1.39 -4.53
C LEU A 90 -3.77 -1.23 -4.57
N VAL A 91 -4.36 -0.95 -3.42
CA VAL A 91 -5.78 -0.66 -3.26
C VAL A 91 -5.89 0.80 -2.82
N ASP A 92 -6.32 1.70 -3.70
CA ASP A 92 -6.63 3.09 -3.34
C ASP A 92 -8.02 3.10 -2.69
N LEU A 93 -8.08 3.43 -1.40
CA LEU A 93 -9.32 3.47 -0.65
C LEU A 93 -9.88 4.91 -0.56
N PRO A 94 -11.21 5.07 -0.47
CA PRO A 94 -11.84 6.38 -0.29
C PRO A 94 -11.28 7.11 0.93
N GLY A 95 -11.17 8.43 0.86
CA GLY A 95 -10.64 9.23 1.96
C GLY A 95 -11.68 9.52 3.03
N ILE A 96 -11.29 9.45 4.30
CA ILE A 96 -12.16 9.78 5.43
C ILE A 96 -12.28 11.29 5.64
N GLY A 97 -13.25 11.72 6.44
CA GLY A 97 -13.43 13.11 6.86
C GLY A 97 -14.14 13.98 5.83
N GLU A 98 -14.94 13.39 4.93
CA GLU A 98 -15.79 14.12 3.98
C GLU A 98 -17.14 14.48 4.62
N THR A 99 -17.90 13.46 5.04
CA THR A 99 -19.15 13.62 5.80
C THR A 99 -19.33 12.45 6.78
N PRO A 100 -20.07 12.62 7.90
CA PRO A 100 -20.31 11.54 8.84
C PRO A 100 -20.96 10.29 8.22
N GLN A 101 -21.86 10.47 7.24
CA GLN A 101 -22.52 9.36 6.56
C GLN A 101 -21.53 8.55 5.70
N HIS A 102 -20.72 9.23 4.88
CA HIS A 102 -19.72 8.55 4.05
C HIS A 102 -18.65 7.87 4.90
N ASP A 103 -18.24 8.50 6.02
CA ASP A 103 -17.26 7.90 6.92
C ASP A 103 -17.74 6.56 7.52
N GLN A 104 -19.06 6.39 7.74
CA GLN A 104 -19.62 5.11 8.20
C GLN A 104 -19.57 4.03 7.10
N GLU A 105 -19.83 4.40 5.84
CA GLU A 105 -19.66 3.51 4.69
C GLU A 105 -18.20 3.11 4.53
N TYR A 106 -17.27 4.05 4.68
CA TYR A 106 -15.83 3.80 4.57
C TYR A 106 -15.32 2.90 5.69
N ARG A 107 -15.81 3.04 6.93
CA ARG A 107 -15.50 2.08 8.02
C ARG A 107 -15.89 0.66 7.65
N THR A 108 -17.07 0.48 7.08
CA THR A 108 -17.57 -0.84 6.66
C THR A 108 -16.70 -1.42 5.55
N LEU A 109 -16.37 -0.60 4.55
CA LEU A 109 -15.49 -0.98 3.45
C LEU A 109 -14.08 -1.35 3.94
N TYR A 110 -13.50 -0.54 4.83
CA TYR A 110 -12.15 -0.78 5.36
C TYR A 110 -12.11 -2.07 6.15
N ARG A 111 -13.12 -2.32 7.01
CA ARG A 111 -13.26 -3.57 7.77
C ARG A 111 -13.33 -4.80 6.86
N GLN A 112 -14.05 -4.70 5.75
CA GLN A 112 -14.16 -5.80 4.78
C GLN A 112 -12.84 -6.09 4.07
N LEU A 113 -12.08 -5.06 3.72
CA LEU A 113 -10.82 -5.21 3.00
C LEU A 113 -9.63 -5.52 3.92
N LEU A 114 -9.71 -5.15 5.20
CA LEU A 114 -8.63 -5.30 6.17
C LEU A 114 -7.97 -6.70 6.18
N PRO A 115 -8.70 -7.83 6.13
CA PRO A 115 -8.09 -9.16 6.13
C PRO A 115 -7.25 -9.47 4.88
N GLU A 116 -7.52 -8.78 3.78
CA GLU A 116 -6.77 -8.94 2.53
C GLU A 116 -5.47 -8.13 2.51
N LEU A 117 -5.32 -7.14 3.39
CA LEU A 117 -4.20 -6.20 3.33
C LEU A 117 -2.98 -6.72 4.10
N ASP A 118 -1.87 -6.81 3.40
CA ASP A 118 -0.57 -7.15 3.97
C ASP A 118 0.15 -5.93 4.55
N LEU A 119 -0.11 -4.76 3.98
CA LEU A 119 0.40 -3.46 4.43
C LEU A 119 -0.67 -2.38 4.24
N ILE A 120 -0.74 -1.45 5.18
CA ILE A 120 -1.57 -0.25 5.14
C ILE A 120 -0.65 0.95 5.11
N ILE A 121 -0.61 1.65 3.98
CA ILE A 121 0.05 2.95 3.87
C ILE A 121 -0.96 4.02 4.29
N TRP A 122 -0.72 4.64 5.44
CA TRP A 122 -1.54 5.71 5.96
C TRP A 122 -0.92 7.06 5.63
N ILE A 123 -1.58 7.85 4.79
CA ILE A 123 -1.07 9.14 4.37
C ILE A 123 -1.61 10.25 5.27
N LEU A 124 -0.69 11.03 5.82
CA LEU A 124 -0.94 12.23 6.60
C LEU A 124 -0.32 13.42 5.88
N ARG A 125 -0.92 14.61 6.02
CA ARG A 125 -0.35 15.85 5.50
C ARG A 125 0.59 16.46 6.52
N ALA A 126 1.81 16.80 6.10
CA ALA A 126 2.80 17.42 6.96
C ALA A 126 2.46 18.87 7.34
N ASP A 127 1.62 19.54 6.55
CA ASP A 127 1.16 20.92 6.78
C ASP A 127 -0.16 21.01 7.57
N GLU A 128 -0.74 19.88 7.97
CA GLU A 128 -2.00 19.81 8.70
C GLU A 128 -1.78 19.48 10.19
N ARG A 129 -2.68 19.92 11.07
CA ARG A 129 -2.65 19.58 12.51
C ARG A 129 -3.94 18.93 13.01
N ALA A 130 -4.88 18.66 12.10
CA ALA A 130 -6.21 18.16 12.42
C ALA A 130 -6.27 16.63 12.28
N TYR A 131 -5.57 15.92 13.17
CA TYR A 131 -5.44 14.46 13.12
C TYR A 131 -6.56 13.68 13.82
N ALA A 132 -7.58 14.35 14.37
CA ALA A 132 -8.62 13.67 15.15
C ALA A 132 -9.34 12.57 14.36
N ALA A 133 -9.64 12.81 13.08
CA ALA A 133 -10.27 11.82 12.21
C ALA A 133 -9.35 10.63 11.91
N ASP A 134 -8.06 10.90 11.63
CA ASP A 134 -7.05 9.87 11.39
C ASP A 134 -6.83 8.99 12.62
N ILE A 135 -6.67 9.60 13.80
CA ILE A 135 -6.52 8.88 15.07
C ILE A 135 -7.75 8.00 15.33
N ALA A 136 -8.96 8.56 15.17
CA ALA A 136 -10.20 7.82 15.41
C ALA A 136 -10.36 6.63 14.45
N MET A 137 -10.03 6.81 13.15
CA MET A 137 -10.11 5.70 12.19
C MET A 137 -9.01 4.65 12.42
N HIS A 138 -7.78 5.07 12.71
CA HIS A 138 -6.69 4.15 13.03
C HIS A 138 -7.05 3.28 14.25
N GLN A 139 -7.54 3.90 15.33
CA GLN A 139 -8.02 3.19 16.52
C GLN A 139 -9.18 2.24 16.19
N PHE A 140 -10.12 2.67 15.35
CA PHE A 140 -11.19 1.80 14.87
C PHE A 140 -10.65 0.56 14.16
N LEU A 141 -9.68 0.70 13.25
CA LEU A 141 -9.07 -0.44 12.54
C LEU A 141 -8.34 -1.40 13.48
N LEU A 142 -7.60 -0.87 14.47
CA LEU A 142 -6.96 -1.70 15.49
C LEU A 142 -7.99 -2.53 16.28
N ASN A 143 -9.12 -1.93 16.64
CA ASN A 143 -10.22 -2.64 17.33
C ASN A 143 -10.89 -3.71 16.45
N GLU A 144 -10.88 -3.52 15.13
CA GLU A 144 -11.36 -4.50 14.14
C GLU A 144 -10.32 -5.61 13.85
N GLY A 145 -9.17 -5.60 14.53
CA GLY A 145 -8.15 -6.64 14.44
C GLY A 145 -6.99 -6.33 13.49
N ALA A 146 -6.82 -5.07 13.09
CA ALA A 146 -5.64 -4.68 12.31
C ALA A 146 -4.36 -4.85 13.14
N ASP A 147 -3.37 -5.50 12.55
CA ASP A 147 -2.05 -5.64 13.16
C ASP A 147 -1.28 -4.30 13.08
N PRO A 148 -0.86 -3.70 14.22
CA PRO A 148 -0.10 -2.46 14.23
C PRO A 148 1.17 -2.48 13.37
N SER A 149 1.81 -3.64 13.20
CA SER A 149 3.04 -3.79 12.42
C SER A 149 2.82 -3.65 10.90
N ARG A 150 1.56 -3.70 10.45
CA ARG A 150 1.19 -3.51 9.04
C ARG A 150 0.99 -2.06 8.66
N PHE A 151 1.08 -1.11 9.60
CA PHE A 151 0.91 0.31 9.28
C PHE A 151 2.23 0.98 8.93
N LEU A 152 2.26 1.63 7.77
CA LEU A 152 3.31 2.54 7.34
C LEU A 152 2.72 3.95 7.22
N PHE A 153 3.12 4.86 8.10
CA PHE A 153 2.69 6.26 8.02
C PHE A 153 3.58 7.03 7.05
N VAL A 154 2.96 7.79 6.14
CA VAL A 154 3.64 8.58 5.12
C VAL A 154 3.20 10.03 5.23
N LEU A 155 4.17 10.93 5.43
CA LEU A 155 3.94 12.37 5.41
C LEU A 155 3.99 12.89 3.97
N SER A 156 2.85 13.38 3.46
CA SER A 156 2.74 14.08 2.19
C SER A 156 2.88 15.59 2.37
N HIS A 157 3.06 16.31 1.26
CA HIS A 157 3.20 17.78 1.26
C HIS A 157 4.36 18.28 2.13
N ALA A 158 5.44 17.51 2.23
CA ALA A 158 6.63 17.87 3.01
C ALA A 158 7.27 19.19 2.54
N ASP A 159 7.09 19.54 1.27
CA ASP A 159 7.49 20.81 0.66
C ASP A 159 6.81 22.04 1.26
N ARG A 160 5.65 21.85 1.92
CA ARG A 160 4.87 22.94 2.52
C ARG A 160 5.18 23.18 3.99
N VAL A 161 6.04 22.35 4.58
CA VAL A 161 6.43 22.50 5.97
C VAL A 161 7.33 23.72 6.11
N PHE A 162 7.06 24.52 7.15
CA PHE A 162 7.80 25.74 7.42
C PHE A 162 9.29 25.47 7.70
N PRO A 163 10.22 26.28 7.13
CA PRO A 163 10.00 27.32 6.11
C PRO A 163 9.83 26.70 4.70
N ALA A 164 8.71 26.98 4.03
CA ALA A 164 8.35 26.30 2.78
C ALA A 164 9.25 26.73 1.61
N GLU A 165 9.72 27.98 1.65
CA GLU A 165 10.62 28.60 0.69
C GLU A 165 12.01 27.95 0.62
N GLU A 166 12.40 27.16 1.62
CA GLU A 166 13.71 26.50 1.66
C GLU A 166 13.72 25.12 0.99
N TRP A 167 12.59 24.65 0.44
CA TRP A 167 12.54 23.36 -0.24
C TRP A 167 13.46 23.32 -1.46
N ASN A 168 14.32 22.30 -1.54
CA ASN A 168 15.17 22.11 -2.71
C ASN A 168 14.35 21.46 -3.84
N ALA A 169 13.84 22.29 -4.75
CA ALA A 169 13.04 21.83 -5.88
C ALA A 169 13.83 20.96 -6.88
N THR A 170 15.15 21.15 -6.98
CA THR A 170 16.00 20.39 -7.90
C THR A 170 16.24 18.98 -7.39
N GLU A 171 16.60 18.84 -6.11
CA GLU A 171 16.87 17.55 -5.48
C GLU A 171 15.62 16.89 -4.89
N LYS A 172 14.49 17.61 -4.86
CA LYS A 172 13.21 17.19 -4.26
C LYS A 172 13.40 16.75 -2.81
N CYS A 173 14.15 17.53 -2.04
CA CYS A 173 14.48 17.21 -0.65
C CYS A 173 14.24 18.43 0.27
N PRO A 174 13.96 18.17 1.56
CA PRO A 174 13.78 19.25 2.54
C PRO A 174 15.11 19.91 2.88
N SER A 175 15.06 21.20 3.24
CA SER A 175 16.18 21.89 3.88
C SER A 175 16.51 21.26 5.25
N ARG A 176 17.65 21.64 5.83
CA ARG A 176 17.99 21.24 7.21
C ARG A 176 16.90 21.68 8.20
N GLN A 177 16.36 22.88 8.02
CA GLN A 177 15.34 23.43 8.93
C GLN A 177 13.98 22.76 8.72
N GLN A 178 13.58 22.50 7.46
CA GLN A 178 12.38 21.72 7.17
C GLN A 178 12.48 20.29 7.71
N SER A 179 13.66 19.68 7.65
CA SER A 179 13.89 18.35 8.24
C SER A 179 13.66 18.33 9.75
N LEU A 180 14.05 19.40 10.46
CA LEU A 180 13.76 19.56 11.89
C LEU A 180 12.26 19.75 12.13
N SER A 181 11.58 20.56 11.32
CA SER A 181 10.14 20.76 11.42
C SER A 181 9.36 19.45 11.18
N LEU A 182 9.73 18.68 10.15
CA LEU A 182 9.14 17.38 9.83
C LEU A 182 9.30 16.35 10.96
N ALA A 183 10.41 16.41 11.70
CA ALA A 183 10.64 15.54 12.85
C ALA A 183 9.74 15.84 14.06
N THR A 184 9.00 16.96 14.03
CA THR A 184 8.07 17.36 15.10
C THR A 184 6.59 17.16 14.74
N VAL A 185 6.32 16.67 13.53
CA VAL A 185 4.98 16.32 13.03
C VAL A 185 4.56 14.98 13.61
#